data_AF-A0A3M2T782-F1
#
_entry.id   AF-A0A3M2T782-F1
#
_cell.length_a   1.000
_cell.length_b   1.000
_cell.length_c   1.000
_cell.angle_alpha   90.00
_cell.angle_beta   90.00
_cell.angle_gamma   90.00
#
_symmetry.space_group_name_H-M   'P 1'
#
loop_
_entity.id
_entity.type
_entity.pdbx_description
1 polymer ?
#
loop_
_entity_poly.entity_id
_entity_poly.type
_entity_poly.pdbx_seq_one_letter_code
_entity_poly.pdbx_strand_id
1 'polypeptide(L)'
;MEDRIHFDINESLKFYLSDPASVPTADADPELLDCETDPEQLSTAVIDNALNPIVDGVAESPEGLARPSFFDSLQFLLKYSPLLPARSLSKLVDLIVSGLSVEADIIHGDLDSDEQDGIQHHKQLLEMFGFLLQWALSAVELKAAEKPADAAPARRGAGKSAKSKGGGKDNQWDWSPQIQLSMETMCKVMKLKLGRIFLTTSDRDTFINLFTRSVYLVLESEQRVKSVTIRMHAFKVLCIAVKHHGHAFGKLLQRMRHK
;
A
#
# COMPACT_ATOMS: atom_id res chain seq x y z
N MET A 1 8.92 24.57 14.76
CA MET A 1 8.57 24.31 13.35
C MET A 1 8.95 22.86 13.17
N GLU A 2 8.00 21.94 13.20
CA GLU A 2 8.31 20.51 13.04
C GLU A 2 8.93 20.33 11.65
N ASP A 3 10.10 19.68 11.57
CA ASP A 3 10.74 19.34 10.31
C ASP A 3 9.81 18.39 9.55
N ARG A 4 9.12 18.91 8.52
CA ARG A 4 8.27 18.13 7.62
C ARG A 4 9.12 17.58 6.48
N ILE A 5 8.85 16.36 6.06
CA ILE A 5 9.56 15.74 4.95
C ILE A 5 9.31 16.50 3.64
N HIS A 6 10.36 16.68 2.84
CA HIS A 6 10.25 17.16 1.46
C HIS A 6 10.10 15.97 0.52
N PHE A 7 8.86 15.56 0.25
CA PHE A 7 8.54 14.41 -0.58
C PHE A 7 8.29 14.82 -2.04
N ASP A 8 9.03 14.23 -2.99
CA ASP A 8 8.74 14.30 -4.43
C ASP A 8 8.37 12.91 -4.96
N ILE A 9 7.09 12.75 -5.26
CA ILE A 9 6.54 11.49 -5.79
C ILE A 9 7.25 11.00 -7.05
N ASN A 10 7.69 11.89 -7.95
CA ASN A 10 8.32 11.49 -9.20
C ASN A 10 9.73 10.96 -8.96
N GLU A 11 10.46 11.55 -8.02
CA GLU A 11 11.76 11.05 -7.60
C GLU A 11 11.63 9.70 -6.87
N SER A 12 10.73 9.59 -5.88
CA SER A 12 10.49 8.34 -5.17
C SER A 12 10.03 7.22 -6.12
N LEU A 13 9.21 7.52 -7.11
CA LEU A 13 8.81 6.56 -8.15
C LEU A 13 9.97 6.12 -9.04
N LYS A 14 10.97 6.97 -9.32
CA LYS A 14 12.15 6.55 -10.09
C LYS A 14 12.94 5.49 -9.33
N PHE A 15 13.20 5.71 -8.04
CA PHE A 15 13.86 4.72 -7.19
C PHE A 15 13.01 3.44 -7.12
N TYR A 16 11.74 3.56 -6.73
CA TYR A 16 10.84 2.43 -6.54
C TYR A 16 10.67 1.55 -7.80
N LEU A 17 10.52 2.17 -8.98
CA LEU A 17 10.33 1.42 -10.22
C LEU A 17 11.65 0.82 -10.77
N SER A 18 12.80 1.37 -10.38
CA SER A 18 14.11 0.80 -10.72
C SER A 18 14.40 -0.40 -9.82
N ASP A 19 14.35 -0.18 -8.52
CA ASP A 19 14.51 -1.20 -7.48
C ASP A 19 13.91 -0.65 -6.17
N PRO A 20 12.82 -1.24 -5.63
CA PRO A 20 12.25 -0.83 -4.35
C PRO A 20 13.26 -0.80 -3.20
N ALA A 21 14.30 -1.63 -3.24
CA ALA A 21 15.36 -1.62 -2.23
C ALA A 21 16.29 -0.39 -2.30
N SER A 22 16.28 0.33 -3.43
CA SER A 22 17.07 1.55 -3.62
C SER A 22 16.44 2.82 -3.06
N VAL A 23 15.16 2.77 -2.63
CA VAL A 23 14.49 3.94 -2.05
C VAL A 23 15.20 4.36 -0.76
N PRO A 24 15.63 5.64 -0.62
CA PRO A 24 16.31 6.11 0.57
C PRO A 24 15.36 6.21 1.75
N THR A 25 15.85 5.85 2.95
CA THR A 25 15.10 5.84 4.20
C THR A 25 15.97 6.33 5.36
N ALA A 26 16.72 7.42 5.14
CA ALA A 26 17.77 7.88 6.05
C ALA A 26 17.24 8.38 7.40
N ASP A 27 15.98 8.80 7.46
CA ASP A 27 15.35 9.33 8.67
C ASP A 27 14.58 8.26 9.45
N ALA A 28 14.58 7.00 9.00
CA ALA A 28 13.86 5.90 9.66
C ALA A 28 14.31 5.72 11.14
N ASP A 29 13.47 5.03 11.92
CA ASP A 29 13.77 4.73 13.31
C ASP A 29 15.18 4.10 13.45
N PRO A 30 16.01 4.60 14.39
CA PRO A 30 17.38 4.09 14.53
C PRO A 30 17.46 2.57 14.75
N GLU A 31 16.52 1.96 15.46
CA GLU A 31 16.49 0.51 15.67
C GLU A 31 16.22 -0.25 14.35
N LEU A 32 15.48 0.36 13.43
CA LEU A 32 15.29 -0.19 12.09
C LEU A 32 16.56 -0.04 11.25
N LEU A 33 17.20 1.13 11.28
CA LEU A 33 18.44 1.38 10.52
C LEU A 33 19.57 0.45 10.94
N ASP A 34 19.69 0.12 12.23
CA ASP A 34 20.67 -0.85 12.72
C ASP A 34 20.48 -2.24 12.07
N CYS A 35 19.25 -2.59 11.67
CA CYS A 35 18.92 -3.83 10.98
C CYS A 35 19.24 -3.81 9.47
N GLU A 36 19.67 -2.68 8.88
CA GLU A 36 19.96 -2.60 7.43
C GLU A 36 21.12 -3.53 7.03
N THR A 37 22.11 -3.67 7.92
CA THR A 37 23.31 -4.50 7.71
C THR A 37 23.09 -5.98 8.04
N ASP A 38 22.15 -6.27 8.94
CA ASP A 38 21.77 -7.63 9.33
C ASP A 38 20.24 -7.74 9.47
N PRO A 39 19.53 -7.98 8.35
CA PRO A 39 18.06 -8.01 8.33
C PRO A 39 17.44 -9.14 9.16
N GLU A 40 18.22 -10.15 9.59
CA GLU A 40 17.73 -11.22 10.47
C GLU A 40 17.43 -10.70 11.89
N GLN A 41 17.97 -9.53 12.26
CA GLN A 41 17.71 -8.88 13.55
C GLN A 41 16.38 -8.11 13.58
N LEU A 42 15.67 -8.00 12.45
CA LEU A 42 14.37 -7.34 12.34
C LEU A 42 13.27 -8.17 13.02
N SER A 43 13.30 -8.16 14.36
CA SER A 43 12.36 -8.89 15.20
C SER A 43 11.00 -8.20 15.25
N THR A 44 9.96 -8.97 15.59
CA THR A 44 8.61 -8.41 15.80
C THR A 44 8.59 -7.27 16.83
N ALA A 45 9.45 -7.32 17.85
CA ALA A 45 9.54 -6.28 18.86
C ALA A 45 10.05 -4.95 18.27
N VAL A 46 11.12 -5.00 17.47
CA VAL A 46 11.67 -3.81 16.77
C VAL A 46 10.62 -3.23 15.83
N ILE A 47 9.95 -4.10 15.06
CA ILE A 47 8.88 -3.69 14.14
C ILE A 47 7.73 -3.00 14.90
N ASP A 48 7.26 -3.58 16.01
CA ASP A 48 6.17 -3.01 16.79
C ASP A 48 6.57 -1.71 17.52
N ASN A 49 7.81 -1.61 18.00
CA ASN A 49 8.34 -0.40 18.62
C ASN A 49 8.38 0.77 17.62
N ALA A 50 8.79 0.53 16.38
CA ALA A 50 8.76 1.54 15.33
C ALA A 50 7.33 1.84 14.86
N LEU A 51 6.46 0.84 14.73
CA LEU A 51 5.10 1.03 14.20
C LEU A 51 4.12 1.69 15.17
N ASN A 52 4.17 1.38 16.47
CA ASN A 52 3.18 1.88 17.42
C ASN A 52 3.12 3.42 17.49
N PRO A 53 4.24 4.15 17.61
CA PRO A 53 4.23 5.61 17.62
C PRO A 53 3.70 6.21 16.32
N ILE A 54 3.96 5.56 15.18
CA ILE A 54 3.45 5.98 13.87
C ILE A 54 1.94 5.81 13.82
N VAL A 55 1.43 4.65 14.29
CA VAL A 55 -0.02 4.40 14.40
C VAL A 55 -0.68 5.46 15.27
N ASP A 56 -0.13 5.73 16.46
CA ASP A 56 -0.68 6.71 17.38
C ASP A 56 -0.69 8.12 16.77
N GLY A 57 0.41 8.54 16.14
CA GLY A 57 0.50 9.87 15.53
C GLY A 57 -0.39 10.05 14.30
N VAL A 58 -0.50 9.04 13.43
CA VAL A 58 -1.40 9.09 12.26
C VAL A 58 -2.88 8.98 12.67
N ALA A 59 -3.18 8.24 13.75
CA ALA A 59 -4.53 8.16 14.29
C ALA A 59 -5.01 9.46 14.93
N GLU A 60 -4.10 10.25 15.51
CA GLU A 60 -4.39 11.61 15.99
C GLU A 60 -4.64 12.57 14.81
N SER A 61 -3.77 12.53 13.79
CA SER A 61 -3.94 13.30 12.56
C SER A 61 -3.20 12.63 11.39
N PRO A 62 -3.80 12.53 10.18
CA PRO A 62 -3.11 12.04 8.99
C PRO A 62 -1.82 12.81 8.68
N GLU A 63 -1.73 14.08 9.10
CA GLU A 63 -0.51 14.90 8.97
C GLU A 63 0.69 14.30 9.69
N GLY A 64 0.48 13.45 10.71
CA GLY A 64 1.54 12.74 11.42
C GLY A 64 2.44 11.93 10.47
N LEU A 65 1.92 11.49 9.32
CA LEU A 65 2.69 10.81 8.28
C LEU A 65 3.80 11.71 7.69
N ALA A 66 3.63 13.03 7.68
CA ALA A 66 4.60 13.99 7.12
C ALA A 66 5.87 14.15 7.96
N ARG A 67 5.96 13.48 9.12
CA ARG A 67 7.19 13.40 9.92
C ARG A 67 8.21 12.51 9.20
N PRO A 68 9.43 12.98 8.91
CA PRO A 68 10.45 12.22 8.19
C PRO A 68 10.65 10.82 8.77
N SER A 69 10.77 10.72 10.10
CA SER A 69 10.98 9.43 10.75
C SER A 69 9.83 8.45 10.61
N PHE A 70 8.60 8.94 10.54
CA PHE A 70 7.44 8.08 10.36
C PHE A 70 7.37 7.57 8.93
N PHE A 71 7.52 8.47 7.96
CA PHE A 71 7.46 8.11 6.55
C PHE A 71 8.59 7.16 6.14
N ASP A 72 9.84 7.46 6.53
CA ASP A 72 10.99 6.63 6.21
C ASP A 72 10.95 5.28 6.91
N SER A 73 10.46 5.20 8.15
CA SER A 73 10.26 3.92 8.84
C SER A 73 9.25 3.03 8.12
N LEU A 74 8.14 3.59 7.61
CA LEU A 74 7.18 2.82 6.82
C LEU A 74 7.78 2.34 5.50
N GLN A 75 8.54 3.18 4.79
CA GLN A 75 9.27 2.79 3.58
C GLN A 75 10.32 1.70 3.86
N PHE A 76 11.04 1.81 4.98
CA PHE A 76 12.03 0.82 5.42
C PHE A 76 11.36 -0.54 5.66
N LEU A 77 10.27 -0.56 6.43
CA LEU A 77 9.52 -1.79 6.68
C LEU A 77 8.98 -2.41 5.39
N LEU A 78 8.52 -1.58 4.43
CA LEU A 78 8.07 -2.05 3.12
C LEU A 78 9.22 -2.56 2.23
N LYS A 79 10.42 -1.99 2.35
CA LYS A 79 11.64 -2.52 1.71
C LYS A 79 11.95 -3.94 2.18
N TYR A 80 11.80 -4.20 3.46
CA TYR A 80 12.02 -5.52 4.07
C TYR A 80 10.74 -6.34 4.23
N SER A 81 9.67 -6.02 3.50
CA SER A 81 8.38 -6.70 3.61
C SER A 81 8.41 -8.23 3.46
N PRO A 82 9.32 -8.86 2.68
CA PRO A 82 9.42 -10.32 2.65
C PRO A 82 9.78 -10.94 4.01
N LEU A 83 10.50 -10.21 4.86
CA LEU A 83 10.90 -10.64 6.21
C LEU A 83 9.83 -10.36 7.25
N LEU A 84 8.86 -9.49 6.94
CA LEU A 84 7.82 -9.12 7.90
C LEU A 84 6.84 -10.27 8.15
N PRO A 85 6.44 -10.50 9.42
CA PRO A 85 5.30 -11.34 9.75
C PRO A 85 4.02 -10.83 9.08
N ALA A 86 3.13 -11.75 8.69
CA ALA A 86 1.85 -11.39 8.07
C ALA A 86 1.05 -10.37 8.90
N ARG A 87 1.04 -10.52 10.24
CA ARG A 87 0.36 -9.58 11.13
C ARG A 87 0.93 -8.15 11.04
N SER A 88 2.25 -8.01 10.96
CA SER A 88 2.92 -6.71 10.87
C SER A 88 2.62 -6.03 9.54
N LEU A 89 2.63 -6.80 8.44
CA LEU A 89 2.23 -6.30 7.13
C LEU A 89 0.74 -5.92 7.08
N SER A 90 -0.15 -6.64 7.79
CA SER A 90 -1.55 -6.24 7.92
C SER A 90 -1.71 -4.92 8.66
N LYS A 91 -0.99 -4.75 9.76
CA LYS A 91 -1.00 -3.50 10.54
C LYS A 91 -0.52 -2.32 9.69
N LEU A 92 0.52 -2.50 8.89
CA LEU A 92 1.00 -1.50 7.92
C LEU A 92 -0.09 -1.10 6.91
N VAL A 93 -0.73 -2.09 6.28
CA VAL A 93 -1.80 -1.82 5.29
C VAL A 93 -2.97 -1.11 5.95
N ASP A 94 -3.42 -1.57 7.12
CA ASP A 94 -4.55 -0.98 7.84
C ASP A 94 -4.27 0.47 8.28
N LEU A 95 -3.04 0.75 8.72
CA LEU A 95 -2.58 2.11 9.03
C LEU A 95 -2.65 3.02 7.80
N ILE A 96 -2.09 2.60 6.66
CA ILE A 96 -2.06 3.39 5.43
C ILE A 96 -3.48 3.64 4.92
N VAL A 97 -4.32 2.61 4.90
CA VAL A 97 -5.70 2.68 4.41
C VAL A 97 -6.58 3.55 5.31
N SER A 98 -6.46 3.40 6.63
CA SER A 98 -7.23 4.22 7.59
C SER A 98 -6.81 5.68 7.54
N GLY A 99 -5.51 5.98 7.55
CA GLY A 99 -4.99 7.35 7.43
C GLY A 99 -5.42 8.02 6.13
N LEU A 100 -5.29 7.35 4.98
CA LEU A 100 -5.74 7.86 3.68
C LEU A 100 -7.26 8.09 3.64
N SER A 101 -8.04 7.21 4.29
CA SER A 101 -9.49 7.38 4.38
C SER A 101 -9.87 8.62 5.18
N VAL A 102 -9.22 8.85 6.33
CA VAL A 102 -9.46 10.06 7.16
C VAL A 102 -9.04 11.31 6.39
N GLU A 103 -7.87 11.31 5.76
CA GLU A 103 -7.41 12.43 4.92
C GLU A 103 -8.40 12.76 3.80
N ALA A 104 -9.00 11.74 3.18
CA ALA A 104 -10.04 11.95 2.18
C ALA A 104 -11.30 12.64 2.73
N ASP A 105 -11.67 12.39 3.99
CA ASP A 105 -12.81 13.07 4.63
C ASP A 105 -12.48 14.53 4.96
N ILE A 106 -11.27 14.80 5.44
CA ILE A 106 -10.78 16.17 5.71
C ILE A 106 -10.83 16.99 4.41
N ILE A 107 -10.18 16.48 3.37
CA ILE A 107 -10.17 17.11 2.04
C ILE A 107 -11.59 17.35 1.52
N HIS A 108 -12.51 16.41 1.72
CA HIS A 108 -13.88 16.59 1.28
C HIS A 108 -14.54 17.79 1.96
N GLY A 109 -14.36 17.93 3.28
CA GLY A 109 -14.87 19.06 4.06
C GLY A 109 -14.27 20.39 3.61
N ASP A 110 -12.95 20.45 3.47
CA ASP A 110 -12.24 21.68 3.12
C ASP A 110 -12.58 22.15 1.71
N LEU A 111 -12.72 21.22 0.75
CA LEU A 111 -13.13 21.52 -0.61
C LEU A 111 -14.59 21.95 -0.75
N ASP A 112 -15.47 21.58 0.19
CA ASP A 112 -16.86 22.02 0.22
C ASP A 112 -17.03 23.36 0.94
N SER A 113 -16.10 23.71 1.84
CA SER A 113 -15.97 25.03 2.45
C SER A 113 -15.23 26.05 1.58
N ASP A 114 -14.75 25.65 0.39
CA ASP A 114 -13.88 26.42 -0.51
C ASP A 114 -12.59 26.94 0.18
N GLU A 115 -12.06 26.20 1.15
CA GLU A 115 -10.81 26.49 1.83
C GLU A 115 -9.60 26.16 0.93
N GLN A 116 -8.69 27.13 0.76
CA GLN A 116 -7.56 27.01 -0.19
C GLN A 116 -6.19 26.90 0.48
N ASP A 117 -6.07 27.31 1.74
CA ASP A 117 -4.76 27.44 2.41
C ASP A 117 -4.10 26.07 2.69
N GLY A 118 -4.87 24.98 2.72
CA GLY A 118 -4.39 23.60 2.93
C GLY A 118 -4.13 22.77 1.67
N ILE A 119 -4.45 23.26 0.47
CA ILE A 119 -4.50 22.41 -0.73
C ILE A 119 -3.15 21.74 -1.06
N GLN A 120 -2.04 22.47 -0.95
CA GLN A 120 -0.72 21.90 -1.20
C GLN A 120 -0.36 20.82 -0.18
N HIS A 121 -0.82 20.98 1.06
CA HIS A 121 -0.60 20.00 2.11
C HIS A 121 -1.37 18.71 1.85
N HIS A 122 -2.65 18.82 1.50
CA HIS A 122 -3.47 17.67 1.09
C HIS A 122 -2.89 16.95 -0.14
N LYS A 123 -2.40 17.71 -1.13
CA LYS A 123 -1.72 17.12 -2.29
C LYS A 123 -0.56 16.23 -1.83
N GLN A 124 0.31 16.76 -0.98
CA GLN A 124 1.48 16.03 -0.48
C GLN A 124 1.06 14.78 0.29
N LEU A 125 0.10 14.88 1.22
CA LEU A 125 -0.37 13.72 1.99
C LEU A 125 -1.00 12.65 1.10
N LEU A 126 -1.84 13.04 0.14
CA LEU A 126 -2.38 12.09 -0.84
C LEU A 126 -1.27 11.37 -1.60
N GLU A 127 -0.26 12.08 -2.09
CA GLU A 127 0.86 11.49 -2.81
C GLU A 127 1.66 10.51 -1.93
N MET A 128 1.93 10.89 -0.67
CA MET A 128 2.62 10.04 0.31
C MET A 128 1.85 8.75 0.63
N PHE A 129 0.58 8.87 1.04
CA PHE A 129 -0.28 7.71 1.29
C PHE A 129 -0.48 6.85 0.05
N GLY A 130 -0.66 7.48 -1.12
CA GLY A 130 -0.85 6.79 -2.38
C GLY A 130 0.38 5.98 -2.81
N PHE A 131 1.58 6.53 -2.60
CA PHE A 131 2.84 5.84 -2.84
C PHE A 131 3.01 4.64 -1.89
N LEU A 132 2.80 4.84 -0.59
CA LEU A 132 2.87 3.76 0.40
C LEU A 132 1.84 2.67 0.14
N LEU A 133 0.61 3.02 -0.25
CA LEU A 133 -0.45 2.05 -0.55
C LEU A 133 -0.10 1.20 -1.77
N GLN A 134 0.49 1.81 -2.82
CA GLN A 134 0.95 1.06 -4.00
C GLN A 134 2.01 0.02 -3.59
N TRP A 135 2.99 0.43 -2.78
CA TRP A 135 4.05 -0.45 -2.33
C TRP A 135 3.51 -1.55 -1.40
N ALA A 136 2.68 -1.18 -0.42
CA ALA A 136 2.07 -2.13 0.52
C ALA A 136 1.22 -3.20 -0.19
N LEU A 137 0.41 -2.83 -1.19
CA LEU A 137 -0.35 -3.80 -1.98
C LEU A 137 0.56 -4.72 -2.81
N SER A 138 1.67 -4.19 -3.34
CA SER A 138 2.67 -5.02 -4.00
C SER A 138 3.31 -6.03 -3.04
N ALA A 139 3.65 -5.59 -1.82
CA ALA A 139 4.17 -6.45 -0.77
C ALA A 139 3.17 -7.55 -0.37
N VAL A 140 1.88 -7.21 -0.24
CA VAL A 140 0.82 -8.19 0.04
C VAL A 140 0.70 -9.23 -1.07
N GLU A 141 0.73 -8.83 -2.35
CA GLU A 141 0.64 -9.78 -3.45
C GLU A 141 1.88 -10.67 -3.56
N LEU A 142 3.08 -10.15 -3.26
CA LEU A 142 4.29 -10.96 -3.13
C LEU A 142 4.16 -11.98 -1.99
N LYS A 143 3.73 -11.53 -0.80
CA LYS A 143 3.55 -12.40 0.38
C LYS A 143 2.48 -13.47 0.15
N ALA A 144 1.40 -13.13 -0.55
CA ALA A 144 0.34 -14.07 -0.91
C ALA A 144 0.77 -15.10 -1.97
N ALA A 145 1.77 -14.78 -2.80
CA ALA A 145 2.34 -15.70 -3.77
C ALA A 145 3.37 -16.69 -3.18
N GLU A 146 3.86 -16.43 -1.96
CA GLU A 146 4.75 -17.35 -1.24
C GLU A 146 4.00 -18.67 -0.99
N LYS A 147 4.46 -19.76 -1.62
CA LYS A 147 3.95 -21.10 -1.34
C LYS A 147 4.48 -21.53 0.03
N PRO A 148 3.66 -22.12 0.91
CA PRO A 148 4.15 -22.66 2.17
C PRO A 148 5.27 -23.69 1.88
N ALA A 149 6.44 -23.45 2.46
CA ALA A 149 7.66 -24.23 2.24
C ALA A 149 7.63 -25.65 2.82
N ASP A 150 6.44 -26.18 3.19
CA ASP A 150 6.28 -27.48 3.85
C ASP A 150 5.37 -28.47 3.10
N ALA A 151 5.24 -28.31 1.78
CA ALA A 151 4.69 -29.38 0.95
C ALA A 151 5.82 -30.31 0.46
N ALA A 152 6.46 -31.03 1.40
CA ALA A 152 7.26 -32.19 1.04
C ALA A 152 6.40 -33.14 0.19
N PRO A 153 6.89 -33.64 -0.97
CA PRO A 153 6.08 -34.48 -1.85
C PRO A 153 5.69 -35.76 -1.11
N ALA A 154 4.39 -35.96 -0.90
CA ALA A 154 3.84 -37.16 -0.30
C ALA A 154 4.27 -38.39 -1.11
N ARG A 155 5.30 -39.10 -0.65
CA ARG A 155 5.62 -40.45 -1.12
C ARG A 155 4.42 -41.33 -0.84
N ARG A 156 3.81 -41.87 -1.90
CA ARG A 156 2.78 -42.92 -1.84
C ARG A 156 3.34 -44.12 -1.06
N GLY A 157 2.84 -44.32 0.16
CA GLY A 157 3.07 -45.52 0.96
C GLY A 157 1.80 -45.86 1.73
N ALA A 158 1.21 -47.00 1.42
CA ALA A 158 0.01 -47.52 2.06
C ALA A 158 0.28 -47.89 3.53
N GLY A 159 -0.53 -47.38 4.46
CA GLY A 159 -0.48 -47.79 5.87
C GLY A 159 -1.54 -47.10 6.71
N LYS A 160 -2.45 -47.88 7.29
CA LYS A 160 -3.50 -47.46 8.23
C LYS A 160 -2.90 -46.85 9.51
N SER A 161 -3.56 -45.79 9.99
CA SER A 161 -3.89 -45.46 11.39
C SER A 161 -3.43 -44.11 11.93
N ALA A 162 -4.26 -43.62 12.87
CA ALA A 162 -4.07 -42.54 13.84
C ALA A 162 -4.34 -41.08 13.38
N LYS A 163 -5.40 -40.55 14.00
CA LYS A 163 -5.88 -39.18 14.02
C LYS A 163 -4.86 -38.29 14.75
N SER A 164 -4.05 -37.52 14.03
CA SER A 164 -3.30 -36.38 14.59
C SER A 164 -4.12 -35.11 14.42
N LYS A 165 -4.75 -34.70 15.53
CA LYS A 165 -5.37 -33.40 15.70
C LYS A 165 -4.27 -32.48 16.25
N GLY A 166 -3.81 -31.52 15.47
CA GLY A 166 -2.87 -30.49 15.92
C GLY A 166 -1.76 -30.20 14.91
N GLY A 167 -1.84 -29.05 14.25
CA GLY A 167 -0.78 -28.54 13.38
C GLY A 167 -1.29 -27.53 12.35
N GLY A 168 -1.20 -26.24 12.68
CA GLY A 168 -1.19 -25.15 11.69
C GLY A 168 -2.54 -24.59 11.24
N LYS A 169 -3.36 -24.08 12.16
CA LYS A 169 -4.55 -23.27 11.80
C LYS A 169 -4.25 -21.78 11.58
N ASP A 170 -2.97 -21.40 11.64
CA ASP A 170 -2.48 -20.02 11.45
C ASP A 170 -1.99 -19.72 10.02
N ASN A 171 -1.99 -20.69 9.10
CA ASN A 171 -1.19 -20.56 7.87
C ASN A 171 -1.96 -20.21 6.58
N GLN A 172 -3.17 -19.66 6.71
CA GLN A 172 -3.87 -19.07 5.56
C GLN A 172 -4.42 -17.70 5.97
N TRP A 173 -3.53 -16.72 6.01
CA TRP A 173 -3.92 -15.34 6.23
C TRP A 173 -4.69 -14.84 5.01
N ASP A 174 -5.98 -14.54 5.19
CA ASP A 174 -6.82 -14.02 4.11
C ASP A 174 -6.72 -12.50 4.02
N TRP A 175 -5.91 -12.02 3.07
CA TRP A 175 -5.75 -10.61 2.74
C TRP A 175 -6.92 -10.01 1.94
N SER A 176 -7.90 -10.83 1.53
CA SER A 176 -8.98 -10.38 0.65
C SER A 176 -9.83 -9.23 1.22
N PRO A 177 -10.16 -9.19 2.53
CA PRO A 177 -10.88 -8.05 3.11
C PRO A 177 -10.07 -6.76 3.07
N GLN A 178 -8.76 -6.83 3.38
CA GLN A 178 -7.88 -5.65 3.37
C GLN A 178 -7.70 -5.08 1.96
N ILE A 179 -7.58 -5.95 0.95
CA ILE A 179 -7.53 -5.52 -0.46
C ILE A 179 -8.84 -4.87 -0.90
N GLN A 180 -10.00 -5.41 -0.48
CA GLN A 180 -11.29 -4.80 -0.76
C GLN A 180 -11.39 -3.40 -0.15
N LEU A 181 -11.07 -3.27 1.14
CA LEU A 181 -11.09 -1.99 1.84
C LEU A 181 -10.12 -0.96 1.22
N SER A 182 -8.95 -1.43 0.78
CA SER A 182 -7.99 -0.60 0.03
C SER A 182 -8.61 -0.05 -1.26
N MET A 183 -9.28 -0.89 -2.05
CA MET A 183 -9.95 -0.47 -3.28
C MET A 183 -11.16 0.44 -3.02
N GLU A 184 -11.90 0.23 -1.94
CA GLU A 184 -12.97 1.13 -1.51
C GLU A 184 -12.43 2.51 -1.15
N THR A 185 -11.31 2.57 -0.44
CA THR A 185 -10.61 3.81 -0.09
C THR A 185 -10.08 4.52 -1.33
N MET A 186 -9.49 3.79 -2.29
CA MET A 186 -9.12 4.36 -3.59
C MET A 186 -10.35 4.98 -4.31
N CYS A 187 -11.50 4.29 -4.28
CA CYS A 187 -12.74 4.84 -4.85
C CYS A 187 -13.19 6.12 -4.13
N LYS A 188 -13.06 6.18 -2.80
CA LYS A 188 -13.39 7.36 -1.99
C LYS A 188 -12.53 8.55 -2.40
N VAL A 189 -11.21 8.38 -2.39
CA VAL A 189 -10.25 9.42 -2.78
C VAL A 189 -10.47 9.91 -4.21
N MET A 190 -10.65 9.01 -5.17
CA MET A 190 -10.87 9.40 -6.56
C MET A 190 -12.22 10.07 -6.83
N LYS A 191 -13.15 10.07 -5.88
CA LYS A 191 -14.41 10.83 -6.00
C LYS A 191 -14.30 12.27 -5.52
N LEU A 192 -13.21 12.64 -4.86
CA LEU A 192 -12.91 14.02 -4.50
C LEU A 192 -12.76 14.88 -5.76
N LYS A 193 -12.89 16.21 -5.63
CA LYS A 193 -12.65 17.17 -6.71
C LYS A 193 -11.14 17.33 -6.96
N LEU A 194 -10.44 16.23 -7.33
CA LEU A 194 -8.98 16.17 -7.43
C LEU A 194 -8.36 17.22 -8.36
N GLY A 195 -9.11 17.76 -9.33
CA GLY A 195 -8.65 18.88 -10.17
C GLY A 195 -8.45 20.20 -9.40
N ARG A 196 -9.00 20.34 -8.19
CA ARG A 196 -8.71 21.46 -7.29
C ARG A 196 -7.42 21.24 -6.48
N ILE A 197 -6.99 19.99 -6.32
CA ILE A 197 -5.81 19.61 -5.54
C ILE A 197 -4.58 19.51 -6.44
N PHE A 198 -4.71 18.75 -7.53
CA PHE A 198 -3.68 18.57 -8.53
C PHE A 198 -3.88 19.60 -9.64
N LEU A 199 -3.13 20.68 -9.56
CA LEU A 199 -3.24 21.83 -10.47
C LEU A 199 -2.88 21.47 -11.92
N THR A 200 -1.94 20.54 -12.11
CA THR A 200 -1.55 20.07 -13.45
C THR A 200 -2.20 18.71 -13.75
N THR A 201 -2.52 18.49 -15.03
CA THR A 201 -3.04 17.19 -15.48
C THR A 201 -1.98 16.08 -15.29
N SER A 202 -0.69 16.41 -15.46
CA SER A 202 0.41 15.47 -15.28
C SER A 202 0.48 14.95 -13.83
N ASP A 203 0.45 15.84 -12.83
CA ASP A 203 0.51 15.44 -11.42
C ASP A 203 -0.69 14.56 -11.05
N ARG A 204 -1.89 14.97 -11.48
CA ARG A 204 -3.11 14.20 -11.26
C ARG A 204 -3.01 12.81 -11.89
N ASP A 205 -2.52 12.72 -13.12
CA ASP A 205 -2.38 11.46 -13.82
C ASP A 205 -1.34 10.55 -13.15
N THR A 206 -0.22 11.10 -12.67
CA THR A 206 0.77 10.37 -11.86
C THR A 206 0.12 9.78 -10.61
N PHE A 207 -0.67 10.57 -9.87
CA PHE A 207 -1.37 10.10 -8.68
C PHE A 207 -2.40 9.00 -8.98
N ILE A 208 -3.29 9.21 -9.96
CA ILE A 208 -4.28 8.20 -10.40
C ILE A 208 -3.58 6.92 -10.91
N ASN A 209 -2.39 7.06 -11.50
CA ASN A 209 -1.59 5.94 -11.95
C ASN A 209 -1.13 5.03 -10.82
N LEU A 210 -0.91 5.53 -9.60
CA LEU A 210 -0.57 4.71 -8.44
C LEU A 210 -1.66 3.67 -8.15
N PHE A 211 -2.91 4.15 -8.05
CA PHE A 211 -4.07 3.31 -7.75
C PHE A 211 -4.37 2.34 -8.89
N THR A 212 -4.43 2.83 -10.13
CA THR A 212 -4.75 1.97 -11.28
C THR A 212 -3.69 0.88 -11.50
N ARG A 213 -2.39 1.17 -11.32
CA ARG A 213 -1.32 0.16 -11.40
C ARG A 213 -1.48 -0.90 -10.32
N SER A 214 -1.76 -0.50 -9.09
CA SER A 214 -2.01 -1.41 -7.97
C SER A 214 -3.19 -2.34 -8.25
N VAL A 215 -4.29 -1.81 -8.82
CA VAL A 215 -5.44 -2.62 -9.19
C VAL A 215 -5.13 -3.59 -10.34
N TYR A 216 -4.35 -3.17 -11.34
CA TYR A 216 -3.91 -4.09 -12.39
C TYR A 216 -3.04 -5.22 -11.84
N LEU A 217 -2.14 -4.93 -10.90
CA LEU A 217 -1.32 -5.95 -10.23
C LEU A 217 -2.21 -6.98 -9.50
N VAL A 218 -3.20 -6.54 -8.73
CA VAL A 218 -4.14 -7.45 -8.06
C VAL A 218 -4.90 -8.33 -9.08
N LEU A 219 -5.24 -7.79 -10.25
CA LEU A 219 -5.93 -8.54 -11.30
C LEU A 219 -5.02 -9.53 -12.06
N GLU A 220 -3.71 -9.43 -11.93
CA GLU A 220 -2.75 -10.40 -12.51
C GLU A 220 -2.69 -11.70 -11.69
N SER A 221 -3.11 -11.66 -10.43
CA SER A 221 -3.19 -12.84 -9.58
C SER A 221 -4.38 -13.74 -9.95
N GLU A 222 -4.07 -15.00 -10.30
CA GLU A 222 -5.07 -16.00 -10.68
C GLU A 222 -6.07 -16.28 -9.54
N GLN A 223 -5.61 -16.27 -8.28
CA GLN A 223 -6.50 -16.42 -7.13
C GLN A 223 -7.46 -15.24 -7.01
N ARG A 224 -6.96 -14.01 -7.17
CA ARG A 224 -7.75 -12.78 -7.02
C ARG A 224 -8.78 -12.63 -8.13
N VAL A 225 -8.40 -12.89 -9.38
CA VAL A 225 -9.32 -12.74 -10.53
C VAL A 225 -10.47 -13.75 -10.52
N LYS A 226 -10.33 -14.89 -9.83
CA LYS A 226 -11.43 -15.85 -9.63
C LYS A 226 -12.50 -15.32 -8.67
N SER A 227 -12.13 -14.44 -7.73
CA SER A 227 -13.09 -13.80 -6.82
C SER A 227 -13.94 -12.76 -7.56
N VAL A 228 -15.25 -13.02 -7.65
CA VAL A 228 -16.22 -12.06 -8.21
C VAL A 228 -16.16 -10.76 -7.43
N THR A 229 -16.10 -10.81 -6.10
CA THR A 229 -16.07 -9.63 -5.24
C THR A 229 -14.85 -8.75 -5.51
N ILE A 230 -13.65 -9.34 -5.61
CA ILE A 230 -12.43 -8.58 -5.92
C ILE A 230 -12.53 -7.96 -7.32
N ARG A 231 -12.99 -8.72 -8.32
CA ARG A 231 -13.19 -8.18 -9.68
C ARG A 231 -14.15 -7.00 -9.70
N MET A 232 -15.27 -7.07 -8.96
CA MET A 232 -16.24 -5.97 -8.91
C MET A 232 -15.63 -4.70 -8.27
N HIS A 233 -14.83 -4.84 -7.21
CA HIS A 233 -14.12 -3.71 -6.60
C HIS A 233 -13.08 -3.14 -7.56
N ALA A 234 -12.26 -3.99 -8.19
CA ALA A 234 -11.26 -3.58 -9.16
C ALA A 234 -11.88 -2.82 -10.34
N PHE A 235 -12.95 -3.35 -10.93
CA PHE A 235 -13.67 -2.67 -12.00
C PHE A 235 -14.29 -1.35 -11.55
N LYS A 236 -14.81 -1.26 -10.32
CA LYS A 236 -15.33 0.00 -9.78
C LYS A 236 -14.24 1.07 -9.70
N VAL A 237 -13.04 0.73 -9.19
CA VAL A 237 -11.88 1.65 -9.16
C VAL A 237 -11.54 2.12 -10.57
N LEU A 238 -11.34 1.18 -11.51
CA LEU A 238 -10.96 1.51 -12.89
C LEU A 238 -12.02 2.35 -13.61
N CYS A 239 -13.31 2.06 -13.43
CA CYS A 239 -14.41 2.83 -14.00
C CYS A 239 -14.44 4.26 -13.45
N ILE A 240 -14.21 4.45 -12.15
CA ILE A 240 -14.13 5.79 -11.55
C ILE A 240 -12.94 6.57 -12.13
N ALA A 241 -11.77 5.95 -12.21
CA ALA A 241 -10.57 6.56 -12.79
C ALA A 241 -10.83 7.06 -14.23
N VAL A 242 -11.48 6.25 -15.06
CA VAL A 242 -11.83 6.63 -16.43
C VAL A 242 -12.90 7.72 -16.45
N LYS A 243 -14.01 7.54 -15.73
CA LYS A 243 -15.18 8.43 -15.79
C LYS A 243 -14.88 9.84 -15.26
N HIS A 244 -14.15 9.94 -14.16
CA HIS A 244 -13.95 11.21 -13.46
C HIS A 244 -12.65 11.92 -13.84
N HIS A 245 -11.61 11.17 -14.22
CA HIS A 245 -10.27 11.74 -14.44
C HIS A 245 -9.78 11.63 -15.88
N GLY A 246 -10.59 11.09 -16.79
CA GLY A 246 -10.22 10.99 -18.19
C GLY A 246 -9.08 9.99 -18.45
N HIS A 247 -8.90 9.00 -17.57
CA HIS A 247 -7.85 7.97 -17.69
C HIS A 247 -7.95 7.13 -18.99
N ALA A 248 -8.96 7.36 -19.81
CA ALA A 248 -9.12 6.78 -21.14
C ALA A 248 -8.22 7.47 -22.17
N PHE A 249 -6.97 7.00 -22.32
CA PHE A 249 -6.42 6.66 -23.66
C PHE A 249 -5.03 5.99 -23.62
N GLY A 250 -4.16 6.33 -22.67
CA GLY A 250 -2.74 5.95 -22.75
C GLY A 250 -2.43 4.46 -22.57
N LYS A 251 -3.08 3.79 -21.59
CA LYS A 251 -2.73 2.41 -21.21
C LYS A 251 -3.49 1.32 -21.96
N LEU A 252 -4.70 1.59 -22.45
CA LEU A 252 -5.46 0.61 -23.26
C LEU A 252 -4.75 0.35 -24.60
N LEU A 253 -4.15 1.37 -25.22
CA LEU A 253 -3.38 1.24 -26.45
C LEU A 253 -2.05 0.51 -26.28
N GLN A 254 -1.36 0.68 -25.15
CA GLN A 254 -0.07 0.04 -24.91
C GLN A 254 -0.22 -1.47 -24.62
N ARG A 255 -1.30 -1.87 -23.94
CA ARG A 255 -1.61 -3.29 -23.65
C ARG A 255 -2.24 -4.02 -24.84
N MET A 256 -2.93 -3.31 -25.75
CA MET A 256 -3.44 -3.89 -27.01
C MET A 256 -2.41 -3.90 -28.15
N ARG A 257 -1.25 -3.26 -28.01
CA ARG A 257 -0.15 -3.32 -29.01
C ARG A 257 0.79 -4.52 -28.83
N HIS A 258 0.66 -5.27 -27.73
CA HIS A 258 1.52 -6.42 -27.40
C HIS A 258 0.74 -7.74 -27.26
N LYS A 259 -0.44 -7.83 -27.88
CA LYS A 259 -1.11 -9.10 -28.22
C LYS A 259 -1.37 -9.10 -29.72
#